data_AF-A0A1F2Z4D9-F1
#
_entry.id   AF-A0A1F2Z4D9-F1
#
_cell.length_a   1.000
_cell.length_b   1.000
_cell.length_c   1.000
_cell.angle_alpha   90.00
_cell.angle_beta   90.00
_cell.angle_gamma   90.00
#
_symmetry.space_group_name_H-M   'P 1'
#
loop_
_entity.id
_entity.type
_entity.pdbx_description
1 polymer ?
#
loop_
_entity_poly.entity_id
_entity_poly.type
_entity_poly.pdbx_seq_one_letter_code
_entity_poly.pdbx_strand_id
1 'polypeptide(L)'
;MMAHDATKAKDIQSFKAAPASADLQSVMMMVYSMKEQMDGMERLFKSRLEEVAGMKTKMEVFETFVRRRFDEISMEINATSQQLEFAEEGLAGRFGEVLSTISAISFSGNGLTAANTGVELQAVLTDTEDAANKILDAADRISNRMRNDNQFSGDEDRLQFFEQTRNDVQEILMACSFQDLTGQRIRKTLESLQLIEDKISSTLDELGIEVKSDPLAGGVRDSTENHAHSQADIDALFA
;
A
#
# COMPACT_ATOMS: atom_id res chain seq x y z
N MET A 1 -33.58 -50.88 -132.03
CA MET A 1 -32.95 -52.22 -131.91
C MET A 1 -32.52 -52.34 -130.46
N MET A 2 -33.36 -52.93 -129.60
CA MET A 2 -33.11 -54.21 -128.88
C MET A 2 -31.83 -54.16 -128.01
N ALA A 3 -31.75 -54.58 -126.74
CA ALA A 3 -32.65 -55.17 -125.74
C ALA A 3 -31.82 -55.32 -124.43
N HIS A 4 -32.48 -55.52 -123.28
CA HIS A 4 -32.12 -56.43 -122.16
C HIS A 4 -30.65 -56.53 -121.69
N ASP A 5 -30.26 -56.30 -120.43
CA ASP A 5 -30.49 -57.03 -119.15
C ASP A 5 -29.09 -56.95 -118.45
N ALA A 6 -28.83 -57.04 -117.15
CA ALA A 6 -29.56 -57.66 -116.07
C ALA A 6 -29.15 -57.02 -114.74
N THR A 7 -30.19 -56.81 -113.94
CA THR A 7 -30.22 -56.58 -112.50
C THR A 7 -29.64 -57.78 -111.75
N LYS A 8 -28.79 -57.56 -110.74
CA LYS A 8 -28.63 -58.51 -109.64
C LYS A 8 -28.53 -57.77 -108.30
N ALA A 9 -29.67 -57.69 -107.63
CA ALA A 9 -29.81 -57.30 -106.25
C ALA A 9 -29.95 -58.55 -105.36
N LYS A 10 -29.29 -58.55 -104.19
CA LYS A 10 -29.70 -59.11 -102.88
C LYS A 10 -28.47 -59.20 -101.97
N ASP A 11 -28.38 -58.30 -100.99
CA ASP A 11 -28.88 -58.49 -99.62
C ASP A 11 -27.97 -59.41 -98.78
N ILE A 12 -27.07 -58.80 -98.03
CA ILE A 12 -26.71 -59.24 -96.68
C ILE A 12 -26.70 -58.00 -95.79
N GLN A 13 -27.79 -57.83 -95.05
CA GLN A 13 -27.86 -56.94 -93.90
C GLN A 13 -27.15 -57.57 -92.69
N SER A 14 -26.65 -56.69 -91.81
CA SER A 14 -26.47 -56.88 -90.37
C SER A 14 -25.22 -57.63 -89.88
N PHE A 15 -24.17 -56.87 -89.58
CA PHE A 15 -23.44 -57.02 -88.31
C PHE A 15 -23.12 -55.64 -87.75
N LYS A 16 -23.67 -55.32 -86.57
CA LYS A 16 -23.50 -54.07 -85.85
C LYS A 16 -22.59 -54.35 -84.65
N ALA A 17 -21.34 -53.87 -84.69
CA ALA A 17 -20.40 -53.69 -83.57
C ALA A 17 -19.12 -53.02 -84.13
N ALA A 18 -18.49 -51.94 -83.64
CA ALA A 18 -18.67 -50.95 -82.57
C ALA A 18 -17.90 -49.67 -83.03
N PRO A 19 -18.01 -48.50 -82.37
CA PRO A 19 -17.79 -47.19 -83.01
C PRO A 19 -16.29 -46.85 -83.09
N ALA A 20 -15.76 -46.57 -84.28
CA ALA A 20 -14.36 -46.13 -84.40
C ALA A 20 -14.11 -45.29 -85.66
N SER A 21 -14.87 -44.22 -85.82
CA SER A 21 -14.27 -42.99 -86.34
C SER A 21 -14.82 -41.91 -85.45
N ALA A 22 -14.09 -41.59 -84.39
CA ALA A 22 -14.33 -40.33 -83.70
C ALA A 22 -14.32 -39.26 -84.79
N ASP A 23 -15.49 -38.68 -85.04
CA ASP A 23 -15.66 -37.64 -86.06
C ASP A 23 -14.56 -36.61 -85.81
N LEU A 24 -13.70 -36.40 -86.80
CA LEU A 24 -12.51 -35.57 -86.65
C LEU A 24 -12.89 -34.17 -86.16
N GLN A 25 -14.09 -33.70 -86.50
CA GLN A 25 -14.67 -32.47 -85.95
C GLN A 25 -15.00 -32.56 -84.46
N SER A 26 -15.62 -33.64 -83.99
CA SER A 26 -15.90 -33.86 -82.56
C SER A 26 -14.62 -33.92 -81.72
N VAL A 27 -13.58 -34.61 -82.21
CA VAL A 27 -12.26 -34.65 -81.58
C VAL A 27 -11.62 -33.27 -81.58
N MET A 28 -11.68 -32.55 -82.71
CA MET A 28 -11.12 -31.21 -82.81
C MET A 28 -11.83 -30.22 -81.89
N MET A 29 -13.16 -30.28 -81.77
CA MET A 29 -13.95 -29.47 -80.84
C MET A 29 -13.63 -29.79 -79.37
N MET A 30 -13.40 -31.06 -79.03
CA MET A 30 -12.97 -31.46 -77.68
C MET A 30 -11.56 -30.95 -77.35
N VAL A 31 -10.64 -30.97 -78.32
CA VAL A 31 -9.29 -30.39 -78.15
C VAL A 31 -9.36 -28.87 -77.97
N TYR A 32 -10.22 -28.18 -78.70
CA TYR A 32 -10.43 -26.74 -78.53
C TYR A 32 -11.03 -26.39 -77.16
N SER A 33 -12.03 -27.16 -76.68
CA SER A 33 -12.62 -26.91 -75.36
C SER A 33 -11.65 -27.24 -74.22
N MET A 34 -10.86 -28.31 -74.35
CA MET A 34 -9.78 -28.61 -73.40
C MET A 34 -8.74 -27.51 -73.37
N LYS A 35 -8.35 -26.96 -74.53
CA LYS A 35 -7.44 -25.82 -74.61
C LYS A 35 -8.02 -24.59 -73.90
N GLU A 36 -9.29 -24.28 -74.13
CA GLU A 36 -9.96 -23.16 -73.46
C GLU A 36 -10.04 -23.33 -71.94
N GLN A 37 -10.32 -24.55 -71.47
CA GLN A 37 -10.27 -24.86 -70.03
C GLN A 37 -8.86 -24.78 -69.46
N MET A 38 -7.84 -25.24 -70.18
CA MET A 38 -6.44 -25.11 -69.76
C MET A 38 -6.00 -23.65 -69.68
N ASP A 39 -6.36 -22.84 -70.67
CA ASP A 39 -6.07 -21.40 -70.69
C ASP A 39 -6.77 -20.69 -69.51
N GLY A 40 -8.01 -21.09 -69.19
CA GLY A 40 -8.74 -20.61 -68.01
C GLY A 40 -8.09 -21.00 -66.68
N MET A 41 -7.64 -22.26 -66.57
CA MET A 41 -6.93 -22.76 -65.40
C MET A 41 -5.57 -22.06 -65.22
N GLU A 42 -4.83 -21.80 -66.30
CA GLU A 42 -3.57 -21.06 -66.27
C GLU A 42 -3.77 -19.62 -65.75
N ARG A 43 -4.84 -18.95 -66.19
CA ARG A 43 -5.19 -17.61 -65.68
C ARG A 43 -5.51 -17.62 -64.19
N LEU A 44 -6.26 -18.62 -63.72
CA LEU A 44 -6.57 -18.76 -62.29
C LEU A 44 -5.32 -19.05 -61.45
N PHE A 45 -4.43 -19.93 -61.92
CA PHE A 45 -3.16 -20.21 -61.25
C PHE A 45 -2.26 -18.96 -61.18
N LYS A 46 -2.17 -18.19 -62.26
CA LYS A 46 -1.44 -16.92 -62.29
C LYS A 46 -2.00 -15.92 -61.28
N SER A 47 -3.31 -15.73 -61.24
CA SER A 47 -3.96 -14.84 -60.28
C SER A 47 -3.72 -15.26 -58.82
N ARG A 48 -3.80 -16.56 -58.50
CA ARG A 48 -3.49 -17.07 -57.15
C ARG A 48 -2.01 -16.92 -56.79
N LEU A 49 -1.10 -17.13 -57.73
CA LEU A 49 0.34 -16.90 -57.52
C LEU A 49 0.65 -15.44 -57.21
N GLU A 50 -0.02 -14.50 -57.90
CA GLU A 50 0.10 -13.06 -57.63
C GLU A 50 -0.46 -12.70 -56.23
N GLU A 51 -1.60 -13.25 -55.83
CA GLU A 51 -2.14 -13.07 -54.48
C GLU A 51 -1.21 -13.60 -53.39
N VAL A 52 -0.65 -14.80 -53.57
CA VAL A 52 0.31 -15.42 -52.63
C VAL A 52 1.60 -14.62 -52.57
N ALA A 53 2.10 -14.12 -53.71
CA ALA A 53 3.25 -13.23 -53.75
C ALA A 53 2.98 -11.93 -52.98
N GLY A 54 1.79 -11.33 -53.17
CA GLY A 54 1.37 -10.15 -52.41
C GLY A 54 1.24 -10.42 -50.91
N MET A 55 0.80 -11.61 -50.51
CA MET A 55 0.73 -12.01 -49.10
C MET A 55 2.11 -12.18 -48.48
N LYS A 56 3.08 -12.75 -49.22
CA LYS A 56 4.46 -12.86 -48.78
C LYS A 56 5.06 -11.49 -48.47
N THR A 57 4.88 -10.51 -49.36
CA THR A 57 5.37 -9.14 -49.13
C THR A 57 4.73 -8.50 -47.90
N LYS A 58 3.42 -8.69 -47.69
CA LYS A 58 2.75 -8.20 -46.48
C LYS A 58 3.29 -8.87 -45.21
N MET A 59 3.61 -10.16 -45.28
CA MET A 59 4.21 -10.90 -44.16
C MET A 59 5.61 -10.37 -43.82
N GLU A 60 6.43 -10.03 -44.82
CA GLU A 60 7.77 -9.43 -44.60
C GLU A 60 7.67 -8.05 -43.93
N VAL A 61 6.69 -7.24 -44.33
CA VAL A 61 6.40 -5.94 -43.67
C VAL A 61 5.92 -6.17 -42.23
N PHE A 62 5.05 -7.15 -42.00
CA PHE A 62 4.57 -7.47 -40.67
C PHE A 62 5.68 -7.99 -39.76
N GLU A 63 6.58 -8.86 -40.24
CA GLU A 63 7.75 -9.32 -39.50
C GLU A 63 8.64 -8.15 -39.10
N THR A 64 8.90 -7.23 -40.03
CA THR A 64 9.68 -6.02 -39.77
C THR A 64 9.01 -5.14 -38.71
N PHE A 65 7.69 -4.98 -38.78
CA PHE A 65 6.91 -4.23 -37.80
C PHE A 65 6.97 -4.87 -36.41
N VAL A 66 6.75 -6.20 -36.32
CA VAL A 66 6.80 -6.95 -35.06
C VAL A 66 8.19 -6.86 -34.44
N ARG A 67 9.24 -7.03 -35.23
CA ARG A 67 10.63 -6.91 -34.75
C ARG A 67 10.90 -5.54 -34.16
N ARG A 68 10.51 -4.47 -34.86
CA ARG A 68 10.66 -3.09 -34.38
C ARG A 68 9.87 -2.86 -33.08
N ARG A 69 8.66 -3.39 -32.97
CA ARG A 69 7.86 -3.28 -31.74
C ARG A 69 8.44 -4.04 -30.57
N PHE A 70 9.02 -5.23 -30.80
CA PHE A 70 9.74 -5.95 -29.76
C PHE A 70 10.94 -5.15 -29.26
N ASP A 71 11.75 -4.60 -30.17
CA ASP A 71 12.91 -3.79 -29.80
C ASP A 71 12.50 -2.56 -28.98
N GLU A 72 11.44 -1.87 -29.41
CA GLU A 72 10.92 -0.67 -28.72
C GLU A 72 10.36 -1.00 -27.34
N ILE A 73 9.52 -2.05 -27.22
CA ILE A 73 8.97 -2.49 -25.93
C ILE A 73 10.08 -2.96 -25.00
N SER A 74 11.08 -3.69 -25.51
CA SER A 74 12.22 -4.13 -24.69
C SER A 74 13.00 -2.93 -24.14
N MET A 75 13.18 -1.87 -24.93
CA MET A 75 13.80 -0.64 -24.46
C MET A 75 12.95 0.09 -23.40
N GLU A 76 11.63 0.22 -23.64
CA GLU A 76 10.71 0.85 -22.68
C GLU A 76 10.64 0.08 -21.35
N ILE A 77 10.57 -1.26 -21.40
CA ILE A 77 10.55 -2.10 -20.20
C ILE A 77 11.85 -1.94 -19.42
N ASN A 78 13.01 -1.96 -20.08
CA ASN A 78 14.30 -1.78 -19.41
C ASN A 78 14.40 -0.39 -18.76
N ALA A 79 13.96 0.65 -19.47
CA ALA A 79 13.91 2.00 -18.91
C ALA A 79 12.98 2.10 -17.70
N THR A 80 11.80 1.46 -17.77
CA THR A 80 10.83 1.44 -16.66
C THR A 80 11.37 0.64 -15.47
N SER A 81 12.05 -0.48 -15.71
CA SER A 81 12.69 -1.29 -14.66
C SER A 81 13.74 -0.48 -13.91
N GLN A 82 14.60 0.25 -14.63
CA GLN A 82 15.59 1.12 -14.00
C GLN A 82 14.93 2.25 -13.21
N GLN A 83 13.88 2.89 -13.74
CA GLN A 83 13.14 3.91 -13.00
C GLN A 83 12.52 3.37 -11.71
N LEU A 84 12.03 2.13 -11.73
CA LEU A 84 11.49 1.47 -10.55
C LEU A 84 12.59 1.19 -9.51
N GLU A 85 13.76 0.71 -9.93
CA GLU A 85 14.92 0.49 -9.05
C GLU A 85 15.37 1.80 -8.39
N PHE A 86 15.48 2.91 -9.15
CA PHE A 86 15.80 4.22 -8.58
C PHE A 86 14.74 4.72 -7.57
N ALA A 87 13.46 4.46 -7.84
CA ALA A 87 12.39 4.81 -6.92
C ALA A 87 12.43 3.96 -5.64
N GLU A 88 12.74 2.67 -5.75
CA GLU A 88 12.89 1.74 -4.62
C GLU A 88 14.09 2.13 -3.73
N GLU A 89 15.25 2.41 -4.32
CA GLU A 89 16.42 2.89 -3.58
C GLU A 89 16.14 4.24 -2.90
N GLY A 90 15.47 5.16 -3.60
CA GLY A 90 15.05 6.45 -3.03
C GLY A 90 14.10 6.27 -1.85
N LEU A 91 13.15 5.35 -1.95
CA LEU A 91 12.20 5.03 -0.88
C LEU A 91 12.90 4.39 0.32
N ALA A 92 13.79 3.42 0.09
CA ALA A 92 14.56 2.76 1.15
C ALA A 92 15.48 3.74 1.88
N GLY A 93 16.16 4.63 1.16
CA GLY A 93 16.99 5.69 1.76
C GLY A 93 16.17 6.64 2.63
N ARG A 94 15.00 7.06 2.14
CA ARG A 94 14.07 7.92 2.89
C ARG A 94 13.48 7.24 4.12
N PHE A 95 13.09 5.96 4.04
CA PHE A 95 12.68 5.18 5.22
C PHE A 95 13.83 5.02 6.22
N GLY A 96 15.06 4.84 5.73
CA GLY A 96 16.27 4.84 6.55
C GLY A 96 16.45 6.15 7.32
N GLU A 97 16.16 7.29 6.70
CA GLU A 97 16.21 8.62 7.32
C GLU A 97 15.11 8.81 8.39
N VAL A 98 13.89 8.35 8.12
CA VAL A 98 12.79 8.33 9.10
C VAL A 98 13.19 7.48 10.31
N LEU A 99 13.62 6.25 10.08
CA LEU A 99 14.04 5.34 11.15
C LEU A 99 15.25 5.86 11.89
N SER A 100 16.20 6.51 11.21
CA SER A 100 17.34 7.18 11.82
C SER A 100 16.91 8.36 12.68
N THR A 101 15.93 9.16 12.24
CA THR A 101 15.36 10.28 13.02
C THR A 101 14.64 9.76 14.25
N ILE A 102 13.78 8.76 14.10
CA ILE A 102 13.09 8.10 15.22
C ILE A 102 14.10 7.47 16.19
N SER A 103 15.12 6.80 15.66
CA SER A 103 16.18 6.18 16.46
C SER A 103 17.07 7.23 17.15
N ALA A 104 17.41 8.32 16.48
CA ALA A 104 18.15 9.44 17.05
C ALA A 104 17.33 10.10 18.15
N ILE A 105 16.02 10.27 17.99
CA ILE A 105 15.15 10.74 19.07
C ILE A 105 14.98 9.64 20.15
N SER A 106 15.09 8.36 19.82
CA SER A 106 15.07 7.26 20.80
C SER A 106 16.40 7.11 21.57
N PHE A 107 17.51 7.61 21.02
CA PHE A 107 18.87 7.33 21.52
C PHE A 107 19.72 8.58 21.84
N SER A 108 19.30 9.80 21.47
CA SER A 108 20.06 11.02 21.77
C SER A 108 20.05 11.29 23.28
N GLY A 109 21.14 10.91 23.93
CA GLY A 109 21.35 10.95 25.38
C GLY A 109 21.34 12.35 25.99
N ASN A 110 20.14 12.83 26.32
CA ASN A 110 19.90 13.97 27.21
C ASN A 110 18.72 13.75 28.17
N GLY A 111 18.17 12.52 28.27
CA GLY A 111 17.04 12.22 29.16
C GLY A 111 15.66 12.35 28.52
N LEU A 112 15.55 12.79 27.25
CA LEU A 112 14.26 13.12 26.59
C LEU A 112 13.92 12.22 25.40
N THR A 113 14.51 11.03 25.32
CA THR A 113 14.26 10.11 24.22
C THR A 113 12.89 9.44 24.32
N ALA A 114 12.33 8.91 23.22
CA ALA A 114 11.07 8.14 23.31
C ALA A 114 11.14 6.96 24.29
N ALA A 115 12.31 6.32 24.40
CA ALA A 115 12.60 5.32 25.44
C ALA A 115 12.58 5.92 26.85
N ASN A 116 13.11 7.15 27.02
CA ASN A 116 13.07 7.87 28.28
C ASN A 116 11.69 8.46 28.57
N THR A 117 10.88 8.84 27.58
CA THR A 117 9.51 9.32 27.77
C THR A 117 8.66 8.24 28.42
N GLY A 118 8.78 6.99 27.96
CA GLY A 118 8.12 5.85 28.62
C GLY A 118 8.62 5.62 30.05
N VAL A 119 9.94 5.72 30.26
CA VAL A 119 10.55 5.57 31.59
C VAL A 119 10.17 6.73 32.54
N GLU A 120 10.13 7.96 32.06
CA GLU A 120 9.73 9.15 32.82
C GLU A 120 8.23 9.11 33.13
N LEU A 121 7.38 8.67 32.20
CA LEU A 121 5.95 8.43 32.49
C LEU A 121 5.77 7.33 33.55
N GLN A 122 6.55 6.25 33.47
CA GLN A 122 6.53 5.20 34.48
C GLN A 122 7.01 5.70 35.85
N ALA A 123 8.09 6.49 35.88
CA ALA A 123 8.60 7.10 37.10
C ALA A 123 7.58 8.06 37.73
N VAL A 124 6.94 8.89 36.90
CA VAL A 124 5.84 9.77 37.29
C VAL A 124 4.67 8.98 37.90
N LEU A 125 4.28 7.86 37.30
CA LEU A 125 3.21 7.00 37.83
C LEU A 125 3.58 6.48 39.21
N THR A 126 4.80 5.94 39.36
CA THR A 126 5.31 5.46 40.65
C THR A 126 5.39 6.59 41.69
N ASP A 127 5.90 7.76 41.34
CA ASP A 127 5.97 8.93 42.24
C ASP A 127 4.57 9.38 42.69
N THR A 128 3.57 9.28 41.79
CA THR A 128 2.17 9.62 42.10
C THR A 128 1.54 8.59 43.04
N GLU A 129 1.77 7.30 42.79
CA GLU A 129 1.30 6.21 43.64
C GLU A 129 1.91 6.32 45.05
N ASP A 130 3.20 6.59 45.15
CA ASP A 130 3.89 6.78 46.43
C ASP A 130 3.39 8.00 47.20
N ALA A 131 3.14 9.12 46.50
CA ALA A 131 2.57 10.32 47.13
C ALA A 131 1.14 10.05 47.63
N ALA A 132 0.31 9.38 46.84
CA ALA A 132 -1.06 9.02 47.21
C ALA A 132 -1.07 8.09 48.44
N ASN A 133 -0.21 7.08 48.49
CA ASN A 133 -0.08 6.18 49.63
C ASN A 133 0.32 6.93 50.91
N LYS A 134 1.30 7.84 50.83
CA LYS A 134 1.72 8.67 51.99
C LYS A 134 0.58 9.55 52.50
N ILE A 135 -0.19 10.16 51.61
CA ILE A 135 -1.34 10.99 51.97
C ILE A 135 -2.40 10.14 52.69
N LEU A 136 -2.73 8.97 52.15
CA LEU A 136 -3.72 8.06 52.74
C LEU A 136 -3.24 7.54 54.10
N ASP A 137 -1.98 7.14 54.23
CA ASP A 137 -1.41 6.64 55.48
C ASP A 137 -1.41 7.72 56.57
N ALA A 138 -1.00 8.95 56.25
CA ALA A 138 -1.02 10.07 57.19
C ALA A 138 -2.46 10.45 57.61
N ALA A 139 -3.39 10.46 56.66
CA ALA A 139 -4.80 10.69 56.94
C ALA A 139 -5.40 9.59 57.85
N ASP A 140 -5.04 8.33 57.61
CA ASP A 140 -5.51 7.21 58.44
C ASP A 140 -4.91 7.26 59.86
N ARG A 141 -3.64 7.65 60.01
CA ARG A 141 -3.04 7.91 61.33
C ARG A 141 -3.78 9.01 62.10
N ILE A 142 -4.14 10.12 61.44
CA ILE A 142 -4.93 11.20 62.06
C ILE A 142 -6.31 10.68 62.47
N SER A 143 -7.01 9.98 61.56
CA SER A 143 -8.34 9.42 61.79
C SER A 143 -8.37 8.44 62.98
N ASN A 144 -7.40 7.52 63.03
CA ASN A 144 -7.25 6.56 64.12
C ASN A 144 -6.96 7.26 65.44
N ARG A 145 -6.13 8.32 65.42
CA ARG A 145 -5.86 9.14 66.61
C ARG A 145 -7.09 9.93 67.06
N MET A 146 -7.98 10.35 66.17
CA MET A 146 -9.20 11.08 66.54
C MET A 146 -10.32 10.18 67.08
N ARG A 147 -10.32 8.88 66.77
CA ARG A 147 -11.40 7.95 67.16
C ARG A 147 -11.50 7.61 68.65
N ASN A 148 -10.46 7.85 69.43
CA ASN A 148 -10.47 7.52 70.85
C ASN A 148 -10.90 8.76 71.68
N ASP A 149 -12.14 8.81 72.15
CA ASP A 149 -12.68 9.98 72.87
C ASP A 149 -12.10 10.20 74.29
N ASN A 150 -11.44 9.18 74.87
CA ASN A 150 -10.94 9.17 76.27
C ASN A 150 -9.40 9.24 76.39
N GLN A 151 -8.69 9.81 75.41
CA GLN A 151 -7.22 9.67 75.29
C GLN A 151 -6.38 10.54 76.21
N PHE A 152 -6.96 11.62 76.73
CA PHE A 152 -6.18 12.65 77.39
C PHE A 152 -6.28 12.49 78.89
N SER A 153 -5.28 11.83 79.48
CA SER A 153 -5.19 11.64 80.94
C SER A 153 -4.49 12.83 81.62
N GLY A 154 -3.82 13.70 80.84
CA GLY A 154 -3.18 14.94 81.28
C GLY A 154 -2.75 15.85 80.14
N ASP A 155 -2.14 16.99 80.47
CA ASP A 155 -1.65 17.98 79.48
C ASP A 155 -0.54 17.43 78.56
N GLU A 156 0.24 16.47 79.05
CA GLU A 156 1.34 15.85 78.31
C GLU A 156 0.81 15.00 77.13
N ASP A 157 -0.27 14.23 77.35
CA ASP A 157 -0.96 13.45 76.30
C ASP A 157 -1.56 14.37 75.22
N ARG A 158 -2.10 15.53 75.63
CA ARG A 158 -2.63 16.54 74.69
C ARG A 158 -1.53 17.13 73.83
N LEU A 159 -0.42 17.53 74.44
CA LEU A 159 0.74 18.07 73.74
C LEU A 159 1.27 17.07 72.71
N GLN A 160 1.40 15.80 73.12
CA GLN A 160 1.85 14.74 72.22
C GLN A 160 0.90 14.51 71.04
N PHE A 161 -0.42 14.52 71.27
CA PHE A 161 -1.41 14.41 70.22
C PHE A 161 -1.34 15.56 69.21
N PHE A 162 -1.20 16.80 69.70
CA PHE A 162 -1.08 17.97 68.82
C PHE A 162 0.20 17.90 67.98
N GLU A 163 1.34 17.55 68.57
CA GLU A 163 2.60 17.39 67.84
C GLU A 163 2.53 16.29 66.78
N GLN A 164 2.01 15.11 67.12
CA GLN A 164 1.87 14.02 66.15
C GLN A 164 0.92 14.37 65.01
N THR A 165 -0.21 15.03 65.32
CA THR A 165 -1.17 15.46 64.30
C THR A 165 -0.59 16.55 63.41
N ARG A 166 0.19 17.48 63.99
CA ARG A 166 0.92 18.50 63.24
C ARG A 166 1.92 17.86 62.27
N ASN A 167 2.64 16.83 62.71
CA ASN A 167 3.58 16.09 61.86
C ASN A 167 2.87 15.36 60.71
N ASP A 168 1.76 14.67 60.98
CA ASP A 168 1.00 13.99 59.92
C ASP A 168 0.41 14.98 58.90
N VAL A 169 -0.09 16.14 59.35
CA VAL A 169 -0.56 17.21 58.45
C VAL A 169 0.61 17.76 57.61
N GLN A 170 1.78 17.93 58.22
CA GLN A 170 2.97 18.38 57.51
C GLN A 170 3.42 17.35 56.46
N GLU A 171 3.29 16.04 56.74
CA GLU A 171 3.60 14.96 55.80
C GLU A 171 2.65 14.96 54.59
N ILE A 172 1.35 15.17 54.82
CA ILE A 172 0.35 15.34 53.74
C ILE A 172 0.73 16.52 52.85
N LEU A 173 1.01 17.68 53.45
CA LEU A 173 1.37 18.89 52.68
C LEU A 173 2.65 18.68 51.86
N MET A 174 3.62 17.96 52.40
CA MET A 174 4.86 17.62 51.69
C MET A 174 4.59 16.68 50.51
N ALA A 175 3.79 15.63 50.72
CA ALA A 175 3.43 14.68 49.68
C ALA A 175 2.65 15.36 48.53
N CYS A 176 1.71 16.25 48.84
CA CYS A 176 0.99 17.05 47.85
C CYS A 176 1.94 17.97 47.06
N SER A 177 2.94 18.56 47.71
CA SER A 177 3.93 19.41 47.03
C SER A 177 4.75 18.61 46.00
N PHE A 178 5.08 17.34 46.29
CA PHE A 178 5.75 16.46 45.33
C PHE A 178 4.87 16.07 44.15
N GLN A 179 3.54 16.00 44.33
CA GLN A 179 2.61 15.74 43.22
C GLN A 179 2.63 16.85 42.15
N ASP A 180 2.85 18.11 42.52
CA ASP A 180 2.98 19.20 41.55
C ASP A 180 4.22 19.01 40.65
N LEU A 181 5.35 18.61 41.23
CA LEU A 181 6.56 18.29 40.47
C LEU A 181 6.29 17.16 39.46
N THR A 182 5.48 16.18 39.84
CA THR A 182 5.03 15.09 38.96
C THR A 182 4.16 15.62 37.81
N GLY A 183 3.27 16.57 38.07
CA GLY A 183 2.47 17.25 37.03
C GLY A 183 3.33 18.05 36.04
N GLN A 184 4.39 18.72 36.53
CA GLN A 184 5.37 19.40 35.66
C GLN A 184 6.15 18.40 34.79
N ARG A 185 6.54 17.25 35.36
CA ARG A 185 7.22 16.17 34.61
C ARG A 185 6.33 15.59 33.51
N ILE A 186 5.04 15.34 33.78
CA ILE A 186 4.07 14.91 32.75
C ILE A 186 4.02 15.90 31.59
N ARG A 187 3.85 17.20 31.88
CA ARG A 187 3.78 18.23 30.84
C ARG A 187 5.01 18.24 29.95
N LYS A 188 6.21 18.18 30.53
CA LYS A 188 7.48 18.15 29.78
C LYS A 188 7.60 16.89 28.90
N THR A 189 7.13 15.76 29.40
CA THR A 189 7.11 14.49 28.66
C THR A 189 6.12 14.55 27.48
N LEU A 190 4.94 15.15 27.68
CA LEU A 190 3.95 15.39 26.61
C LEU A 190 4.48 16.35 25.55
N GLU A 191 5.11 17.46 25.94
CA GLU A 191 5.77 18.38 24.99
C GLU A 191 6.82 17.66 24.14
N SER A 192 7.58 16.74 24.75
CA SER A 192 8.59 15.93 24.05
C SER A 192 7.95 14.96 23.04
N LEU A 193 6.81 14.35 23.38
CA LEU A 193 6.03 13.52 22.45
C LEU A 193 5.46 14.33 21.29
N GLN A 194 4.99 15.55 21.55
CA GLN A 194 4.48 16.44 20.51
C GLN A 194 5.57 16.85 19.52
N LEU A 195 6.80 17.08 19.99
CA LEU A 195 7.95 17.32 19.12
C LEU A 195 8.29 16.11 18.23
N ILE A 196 8.16 14.89 18.77
CA ILE A 196 8.33 13.65 17.99
C ILE A 196 7.26 13.57 16.91
N GLU A 197 6.00 13.81 17.27
CA GLU A 197 4.87 13.79 16.35
C GLU A 197 5.01 14.82 15.22
N ASP A 198 5.35 16.07 15.53
CA ASP A 198 5.55 17.13 14.54
C ASP A 198 6.71 16.78 13.59
N LYS A 199 7.79 16.18 14.11
CA LYS A 199 8.94 15.77 13.30
C LYS A 199 8.59 14.62 12.35
N ILE A 200 7.89 13.60 12.84
CA ILE A 200 7.44 12.46 12.02
C ILE A 200 6.49 12.96 10.94
N SER A 201 5.51 13.81 11.30
CA SER A 201 4.57 14.42 10.36
C SER A 201 5.30 15.19 9.27
N SER A 202 6.25 16.05 9.63
CA SER A 202 7.09 16.79 8.66
C SER A 202 7.86 15.87 7.71
N THR A 203 8.44 14.78 8.23
CA THR A 203 9.17 13.83 7.38
C THR A 203 8.23 13.04 6.46
N LEU A 204 7.01 12.71 6.90
CA LEU A 204 6.00 12.05 6.08
C LEU A 204 5.45 12.98 4.98
N ASP A 205 5.31 14.27 5.27
CA ASP A 205 4.95 15.29 4.27
C ASP A 205 6.04 15.44 3.18
N GLU A 206 7.32 15.45 3.56
CA GLU A 206 8.45 15.43 2.62
C GLU A 206 8.48 14.15 1.74
N LEU A 207 7.81 13.10 2.21
CA LEU A 207 7.60 11.84 1.50
C LEU A 207 6.37 11.83 0.59
N GLY A 208 5.52 12.86 0.65
CA GLY A 208 4.26 12.91 -0.08
C GLY A 208 3.22 11.91 0.43
N ILE A 209 3.39 11.43 1.67
CA ILE A 209 2.45 10.53 2.34
C ILE A 209 1.51 11.38 3.18
N GLU A 210 0.29 11.63 2.69
CA GLU A 210 -0.74 12.28 3.50
C GLU A 210 -1.16 11.36 4.65
N VAL A 211 -0.71 11.70 5.86
CA VAL A 211 -1.22 11.09 7.08
C VAL A 211 -2.52 11.78 7.44
N LYS A 212 -3.65 11.09 7.25
CA LYS A 212 -4.91 11.52 7.87
C LYS A 212 -4.81 11.32 9.36
N SER A 213 -4.61 12.42 10.09
CA SER A 213 -4.73 12.46 11.55
C SER A 213 -6.15 12.01 11.91
N ASP A 214 -6.29 10.99 12.76
CA ASP A 214 -7.59 10.56 13.27
C ASP A 214 -8.13 11.64 14.23
N PRO A 215 -9.25 12.31 13.90
CA PRO A 215 -9.80 13.37 14.74
C PRO A 215 -10.38 12.86 16.08
N LEU A 216 -10.47 11.55 16.29
CA LEU A 216 -10.92 10.92 17.55
C LEU A 216 -9.75 10.46 18.44
N ALA A 217 -8.53 10.40 17.91
CA ALA A 217 -7.34 10.24 18.71
C ALA A 217 -7.03 11.61 19.31
N GLY A 218 -7.63 11.96 20.45
CA GLY A 218 -7.35 13.20 21.17
C GLY A 218 -5.85 13.42 21.27
N GLY A 219 -5.33 14.33 20.43
CA GLY A 219 -3.90 14.52 20.29
C GLY A 219 -3.32 15.06 21.58
N VAL A 220 -2.02 14.85 21.79
CA VAL A 220 -1.28 15.40 22.94
C VAL A 220 -1.55 16.92 23.08
N ARG A 221 -1.77 17.62 21.96
CA ARG A 221 -2.14 19.03 21.86
C ARG A 221 -3.42 19.40 22.64
N ASP A 222 -4.45 18.57 22.60
CA ASP A 222 -5.74 18.82 23.28
C ASP A 222 -5.63 18.56 24.79
N SER A 223 -4.70 17.70 25.19
CA SER A 223 -4.44 17.36 26.60
C SER A 223 -3.57 18.40 27.31
N THR A 224 -2.68 19.10 26.59
CA THR A 224 -1.80 20.13 27.16
C THR A 224 -2.47 21.50 27.29
N GLU A 225 -3.37 21.88 26.37
CA GLU A 225 -4.09 23.16 26.42
C GLU A 225 -5.16 23.20 27.55
N ASN A 226 -5.76 22.07 27.90
CA ASN A 226 -6.85 22.00 28.89
C ASN A 226 -6.39 21.73 30.35
N HIS A 227 -5.09 21.57 30.62
CA HIS A 227 -4.56 21.24 31.97
C HIS A 227 -3.63 22.30 32.57
N ALA A 228 -3.63 23.52 32.02
CA ALA A 228 -2.96 24.66 32.64
C ALA A 228 -3.79 25.24 33.80
N HIS A 229 -4.04 24.43 34.84
CA HIS A 229 -4.33 24.99 36.16
C HIS A 229 -2.99 25.41 36.75
N SER A 230 -2.65 26.69 36.62
CA SER A 230 -1.45 27.25 37.21
C SER A 230 -1.65 27.43 38.73
N GLN A 231 -0.56 27.47 39.51
CA GLN A 231 -0.62 27.78 40.94
C GLN A 231 -1.37 29.10 41.20
N ALA A 232 -1.33 30.04 40.26
CA ALA A 232 -2.09 31.29 40.35
C ALA A 232 -3.62 31.07 40.30
N ASP A 233 -4.09 30.06 39.57
CA ASP A 233 -5.52 29.72 39.49
C ASP A 233 -6.00 29.01 40.76
N ILE A 234 -5.12 28.21 41.38
CA ILE A 234 -5.37 27.57 42.67
C ILE A 234 -5.39 28.63 43.79
N ASP A 235 -4.42 29.53 43.82
CA ASP A 235 -4.33 30.61 44.80
C ASP A 235 -5.54 31.56 44.72
N ALA A 236 -6.06 31.81 43.51
CA ALA A 236 -7.27 32.60 43.29
C ALA A 236 -8.56 31.94 43.81
N LEU A 237 -8.56 30.62 43.99
CA LEU A 237 -9.70 29.84 44.49
C LEU A 237 -9.84 29.88 46.01
N PHE A 238 -8.75 30.22 46.73
CA PHE A 238 -8.69 30.30 48.19
C PHE A 238 -8.51 31.74 48.71
N ALA A 239 -8.61 32.75 47.84
CA ALA A 239 -8.56 34.18 48.16
C ALA A 239 -9.92 34.80 48.49
#